data_AF-A0A3S1HZK2-F1
#
_entry.id   AF-A0A3S1HZK2-F1
#
_cell.length_a   1.000
_cell.length_b   1.000
_cell.length_c   1.000
_cell.angle_alpha   90.00
_cell.angle_beta   90.00
_cell.angle_gamma   90.00
#
_symmetry.space_group_name_H-M   'P 1'
#
loop_
_entity.id
_entity.type
_entity.pdbx_description
1 polymer ?
#
loop_
_entity_poly.entity_id
_entity_poly.type
_entity_poly.pdbx_seq_one_letter_code
_entity_poly.pdbx_strand_id
1 'polypeptide(L)'
;AHVRLGQFEEAAEWALKAAARPNAHAIILAIAAHCLALAGRLDEARGFAAAIRKTRPDYCADDFIGTFRFEPDAVALFRQGARLIGLN
;
A
#
# COMPACT_ATOMS: atom_id res chain seq x y z
N ALA A 1 -14.87 2.93 -3.06
CA ALA A 1 -15.25 3.73 -4.24
C ALA A 1 -14.15 4.68 -4.78
N HIS A 2 -12.97 4.84 -4.14
CA HIS A 2 -11.95 5.84 -4.55
C HIS A 2 -10.82 5.34 -5.46
N VAL A 3 -10.70 4.02 -5.70
CA VAL A 3 -9.62 3.43 -6.51
C VAL A 3 -9.77 3.76 -8.01
N ARG A 4 -10.96 4.18 -8.46
CA ARG A 4 -11.30 4.31 -9.89
C ARG A 4 -11.10 5.72 -10.48
N LEU A 5 -10.65 6.71 -9.69
CA LEU A 5 -10.67 8.14 -10.08
C LEU A 5 -9.30 8.85 -10.13
N GLY A 6 -8.17 8.13 -10.04
CA GLY A 6 -6.85 8.79 -10.03
C GLY A 6 -6.58 9.58 -8.75
N GLN A 7 -7.42 9.43 -7.72
CA GLN A 7 -7.24 10.01 -6.38
C GLN A 7 -6.26 9.20 -5.51
N PHE A 8 -5.27 8.54 -6.12
CA PHE A 8 -4.24 7.82 -5.37
C PHE A 8 -3.43 8.78 -4.49
N GLU A 9 -3.27 10.02 -4.93
CA GLU A 9 -2.60 11.08 -4.18
C GLU A 9 -3.35 11.43 -2.88
N GLU A 10 -4.66 11.66 -2.99
CA GLU A 10 -5.49 11.96 -1.82
C GLU A 10 -5.54 10.75 -0.85
N ALA A 11 -5.68 9.54 -1.39
CA ALA A 11 -5.62 8.32 -0.59
C ALA A 11 -4.26 8.14 0.09
N ALA A 12 -3.17 8.48 -0.59
CA ALA A 12 -1.82 8.47 -0.03
C ALA A 12 -1.70 9.50 1.11
N GLU A 13 -2.19 10.73 0.95
CA GLU A 13 -2.16 11.73 2.01
C GLU A 13 -2.90 11.28 3.28
N TRP A 14 -4.09 10.70 3.13
CA TRP A 14 -4.83 10.15 4.26
C TRP A 14 -4.08 8.98 4.92
N ALA A 15 -3.47 8.09 4.11
CA ALA A 15 -2.70 6.97 4.62
C ALA A 15 -1.41 7.43 5.34
N LEU A 16 -0.74 8.47 4.84
CA LEU A 16 0.43 9.10 5.48
C LEU A 16 0.08 9.67 6.86
N LYS A 17 -1.03 10.41 6.95
CA LYS A 17 -1.53 10.94 8.24
C LYS A 17 -1.82 9.82 9.24
N ALA A 18 -2.39 8.71 8.77
CA ALA A 18 -2.65 7.54 9.62
C ALA A 18 -1.36 6.80 10.04
N ALA A 19 -0.38 6.71 9.13
CA ALA A 19 0.91 6.06 9.37
C ALA A 19 1.83 6.83 10.34
N ALA A 20 1.64 8.13 10.52
CA ALA A 20 2.44 8.97 11.41
C ALA A 20 2.25 8.66 12.92
N ARG A 21 1.30 7.79 13.29
CA ARG A 21 1.09 7.38 14.68
C ARG A 21 2.16 6.35 15.10
N PRO A 22 2.77 6.48 16.29
CA PRO A 22 3.86 5.60 16.75
C PRO A 22 3.52 4.11 16.97
N ASN A 23 2.33 3.63 16.59
CA ASN A 23 1.94 2.22 16.60
C ASN A 23 1.01 1.91 15.40
N ALA A 24 1.19 2.58 14.27
CA ALA A 24 0.37 2.32 13.09
C ALA A 24 0.49 0.84 12.69
N HIS A 25 -0.67 0.17 12.61
CA HIS A 25 -0.73 -1.24 12.26
C HIS A 25 -0.16 -1.47 10.86
N ALA A 26 0.52 -2.60 10.63
CA ALA A 26 1.19 -2.90 9.35
C ALA A 26 0.26 -2.76 8.13
N ILE A 27 -1.04 -2.98 8.31
CA ILE A 27 -2.04 -2.78 7.27
C ILE A 27 -2.16 -1.33 6.80
N ILE A 28 -2.02 -0.34 7.70
CA ILE A 28 -2.08 1.09 7.36
C ILE A 28 -0.86 1.47 6.51
N LEU A 29 0.32 0.97 6.91
CA LEU A 29 1.54 1.14 6.14
C LEU A 29 1.42 0.50 4.76
N ALA A 30 0.78 -0.68 4.67
CA ALA A 30 0.54 -1.36 3.41
C ALA A 30 -0.41 -0.57 2.50
N ILE A 31 -1.50 0.00 3.02
CA ILE A 31 -2.37 0.89 2.24
C ILE A 31 -1.55 2.08 1.70
N ALA A 32 -0.75 2.74 2.55
CA ALA A 32 0.08 3.86 2.14
C ALA A 32 1.06 3.47 1.02
N ALA A 33 1.77 2.36 1.19
CA ALA A 33 2.73 1.86 0.21
C ALA A 33 2.08 1.60 -1.15
N HIS A 34 0.91 0.94 -1.17
CA HIS A 34 0.21 0.64 -2.41
C HIS A 34 -0.37 1.89 -3.08
N CYS A 35 -0.96 2.82 -2.32
CA CYS A 35 -1.47 4.08 -2.86
C CYS A 35 -0.35 4.93 -3.46
N LEU A 36 0.77 5.08 -2.75
CA LEU A 36 1.94 5.82 -3.24
C LEU A 36 2.54 5.17 -4.50
N ALA A 37 2.60 3.83 -4.54
CA ALA A 37 3.07 3.11 -5.71
C ALA A 37 2.19 3.38 -6.94
N LEU A 38 0.87 3.35 -6.77
CA LEU A 38 -0.10 3.63 -7.84
C LEU A 38 -0.12 5.11 -8.25
N ALA A 39 0.25 6.03 -7.35
CA ALA A 39 0.48 7.44 -7.65
C ALA A 39 1.84 7.73 -8.32
N GLY A 40 2.70 6.72 -8.47
CA GLY A 40 4.05 6.88 -9.05
C GLY A 40 5.11 7.43 -8.08
N ARG A 41 4.77 7.63 -6.81
CA ARG A 41 5.67 8.08 -5.72
C ARG A 41 6.48 6.91 -5.15
N LEU A 42 7.27 6.27 -6.01
CA LEU A 42 7.88 4.97 -5.72
C LEU A 42 8.88 4.96 -4.56
N ASP A 43 9.66 6.03 -4.38
CA ASP A 43 10.67 6.07 -3.31
C ASP A 43 10.03 6.12 -1.92
N GLU A 44 8.95 6.88 -1.78
CA GLU A 44 8.18 6.93 -0.54
C GLU A 44 7.47 5.60 -0.29
N ALA A 45 6.87 5.03 -1.34
CA ALA A 45 6.22 3.73 -1.28
C ALA A 45 7.18 2.61 -0.84
N ARG A 46 8.42 2.62 -1.35
CA ARG A 46 9.49 1.69 -0.93
C ARG A 46 9.92 1.90 0.52
N GLY A 47 9.91 3.14 1.01
CA GLY A 47 10.13 3.44 2.43
C GLY A 47 9.13 2.71 3.33
N PHE A 48 7.84 2.76 2.98
CA PHE A 48 6.80 2.02 3.71
C PHE A 48 6.95 0.51 3.55
N ALA A 49 7.23 0.01 2.35
CA ALA A 49 7.48 -1.42 2.13
C ALA A 49 8.64 -1.95 2.99
N ALA A 50 9.73 -1.19 3.10
CA ALA A 50 10.86 -1.53 3.96
C ALA A 50 10.48 -1.51 5.45
N ALA A 51 9.68 -0.54 5.90
CA ALA A 51 9.19 -0.48 7.27
C ALA A 51 8.30 -1.69 7.62
N ILE A 52 7.42 -2.09 6.71
CA ILE A 52 6.61 -3.31 6.87
C ILE A 52 7.53 -4.53 6.99
N ARG A 53 8.48 -4.70 6.07
CA ARG A 53 9.41 -5.85 6.08
C ARG A 53 10.33 -5.92 7.29
N LYS A 54 10.66 -4.79 7.92
CA LYS A 54 11.38 -4.79 9.21
C LYS A 54 10.60 -5.49 10.33
N THR A 55 9.26 -5.46 10.27
CA THR A 55 8.40 -6.09 11.29
C THR A 55 7.83 -7.43 10.83
N ARG A 56 7.59 -7.61 9.53
CA ARG A 56 7.05 -8.81 8.90
C ARG A 56 7.84 -9.09 7.62
N PRO A 57 8.97 -9.81 7.70
CA PRO A 57 9.85 -10.06 6.54
C PRO A 57 9.13 -10.71 5.35
N ASP A 58 8.17 -11.59 5.63
CA ASP A 58 7.42 -12.35 4.62
C ASP A 58 6.19 -11.61 4.08
N TYR A 59 5.97 -10.34 4.46
CA TYR A 59 4.79 -9.60 4.02
C TYR A 59 4.78 -9.40 2.50
N CYS A 60 3.66 -9.77 1.88
CA CYS A 60 3.47 -9.73 0.43
C CYS A 60 2.09 -9.16 0.04
N ALA A 61 1.86 -9.01 -1.26
CA ALA A 61 0.60 -8.51 -1.80
C ALA A 61 -0.59 -9.37 -1.40
N ASP A 62 -0.40 -10.70 -1.26
CA ASP A 62 -1.48 -11.61 -0.89
C ASP A 62 -1.95 -11.42 0.55
N ASP A 63 -1.07 -11.02 1.48
CA ASP A 63 -1.47 -10.62 2.84
C ASP A 63 -2.39 -9.39 2.81
N PHE A 64 -2.02 -8.40 1.99
CA PHE A 64 -2.80 -7.17 1.82
C PHE A 64 -4.15 -7.45 1.17
N ILE A 65 -4.15 -8.16 0.05
CA ILE A 65 -5.36 -8.51 -0.70
C ILE A 65 -6.26 -9.43 0.13
N GLY A 66 -5.71 -10.39 0.87
CA GLY A 66 -6.48 -11.26 1.75
C GLY A 66 -7.16 -10.52 2.91
N THR A 67 -6.63 -9.36 3.31
CA THR A 67 -7.22 -8.54 4.38
C THR A 67 -8.48 -7.78 3.93
N PHE A 68 -8.62 -7.49 2.63
CA PHE A 68 -9.71 -6.68 2.08
C PHE A 68 -10.50 -7.44 0.99
N ARG A 69 -11.81 -7.20 0.89
CA ARG A 69 -12.57 -7.70 -0.27
C ARG A 69 -12.49 -6.69 -1.40
N PHE A 70 -11.49 -6.84 -2.26
CA PHE A 70 -11.34 -6.07 -3.49
C PHE A 70 -12.04 -6.74 -4.67
N GLU A 71 -12.59 -5.92 -5.56
CA GLU A 71 -13.01 -6.37 -6.89
C GLU A 71 -11.79 -6.85 -7.71
N PRO A 72 -11.96 -7.78 -8.66
CA PRO A 72 -10.84 -8.36 -9.44
C PRO A 72 -9.93 -7.32 -10.10
N ASP A 73 -10.50 -6.25 -10.66
CA ASP A 73 -9.73 -5.18 -11.29
C ASP A 73 -8.86 -4.41 -10.27
N ALA A 74 -9.38 -4.19 -9.06
CA ALA A 74 -8.63 -3.57 -7.98
C ALA A 74 -7.52 -4.49 -7.47
N VAL A 75 -7.76 -5.80 -7.39
CA VAL A 75 -6.72 -6.80 -7.08
C VAL A 75 -5.57 -6.72 -8.07
N ALA A 76 -5.87 -6.65 -9.37
CA ALA A 76 -4.84 -6.53 -10.40
C ALA A 76 -4.00 -5.25 -10.25
N LEU A 77 -4.64 -4.11 -9.97
CA LEU A 77 -3.95 -2.84 -9.70
C LEU A 77 -3.05 -2.93 -8.46
N PHE A 78 -3.55 -3.47 -7.35
CA PHE A 78 -2.74 -3.58 -6.13
C PHE A 78 -1.55 -4.54 -6.31
N ARG A 79 -1.72 -5.65 -7.04
CA ARG A 79 -0.59 -6.53 -7.40
C ARG A 79 0.43 -5.81 -8.28
N GLN A 80 0.00 -4.95 -9.20
CA GLN A 80 0.92 -4.12 -9.98
C GLN A 80 1.68 -3.14 -9.09
N GLY A 81 0.99 -2.42 -8.19
CA GLY A 81 1.62 -1.51 -7.23
C GLY A 81 2.65 -2.22 -6.35
N ALA A 82 2.30 -3.41 -5.82
CA ALA A 82 3.19 -4.24 -5.03
C ALA A 82 4.48 -4.62 -5.77
N ARG A 83 4.39 -4.96 -7.06
CA ARG A 83 5.54 -5.24 -7.93
C ARG A 83 6.52 -4.09 -8.06
N LEU A 84 6.02 -2.85 -8.10
CA LEU A 84 6.87 -1.66 -8.25
C LEU A 84 7.70 -1.37 -6.99
N ILE A 85 7.24 -1.85 -5.83
CA ILE A 85 7.83 -1.60 -4.52
C ILE A 85 8.42 -2.85 -3.86
N GLY A 86 8.35 -3.99 -4.54
CA GLY A 86 8.95 -5.24 -4.13
C GLY A 86 8.16 -6.03 -3.07
N LEU A 87 6.88 -5.74 -2.85
CA LEU A 87 5.98 -6.49 -1.94
C LEU A 87 5.26 -7.64 -2.68
N ASN A 88 6.00 -8.38 -3.50
CA ASN A 88 5.45 -9.41 -4.40
C ASN A 88 5.03 -10.66 -3.65
#